data_AF-A0A6I6CUJ3-F1
#
_entry.id   AF-A0A6I6CUJ3-F1
#
_cell.length_a   1.000
_cell.length_b   1.000
_cell.length_c   1.000
_cell.angle_alpha   90.00
_cell.angle_beta   90.00
_cell.angle_gamma   90.00
#
_symmetry.space_group_name_H-M   'P 1'
#
loop_
_entity.id
_entity.type
_entity.pdbx_description
1 polymer ?
#
loop_
_entity_poly.entity_id
_entity_poly.type
_entity_poly.pdbx_seq_one_letter_code
_entity_poly.pdbx_strand_id
1 'polypeptide(L)'
;MPRKPRLFVPGVPQHVVQRGNNRQQTFFDESDFRLYLDCLRLAGEEFGVSVHAYVLMTNHVHLLVTPDSAEALSRTMQSVGRQYVLKINRKHRRSGTLWEGRFKAGLVGSERYLLTCYRYIELNPVRGKRGQNPFLICLRTFRSASLWRLTNRFMSRQGCRHAQKTPPVRARCATACGSAR
;
A
#
# COMPACT_ATOMS: atom_id res chain seq x y z
N MET A 1 15.47 -21.23 14.82
CA MET A 1 16.20 -21.31 13.53
C MET A 1 16.59 -19.92 13.04
N PRO A 2 17.85 -19.69 12.63
CA PRO A 2 18.26 -18.46 11.97
C PRO A 2 17.47 -18.30 10.67
N ARG A 3 16.84 -17.15 10.47
CA ARG A 3 16.06 -16.87 9.26
C ARG A 3 16.95 -16.15 8.26
N LYS A 4 16.91 -16.55 6.98
CA LYS A 4 17.66 -15.86 5.92
C LYS A 4 17.41 -14.34 5.95
N PRO A 5 18.47 -13.51 5.85
CA PRO A 5 18.33 -12.07 5.74
C PRO A 5 17.46 -11.69 4.54
N ARG A 6 16.71 -10.60 4.67
CA ARG A 6 15.96 -10.04 3.54
C ARG A 6 16.90 -9.14 2.77
N LEU A 7 17.03 -9.40 1.48
CA LEU A 7 17.75 -8.50 0.59
C LEU A 7 16.77 -7.47 0.05
N PHE A 8 17.00 -6.22 0.41
CA PHE A 8 16.29 -5.09 -0.16
C PHE A 8 17.29 -4.23 -0.91
N VAL A 9 17.01 -4.01 -2.19
CA VAL A 9 17.88 -3.20 -3.04
C VAL A 9 17.36 -1.75 -3.01
N PRO A 10 18.17 -0.78 -2.55
CA PRO A 10 17.81 0.63 -2.59
C PRO A 10 17.44 1.08 -4.01
N GLY A 11 16.44 1.95 -4.12
CA GLY A 11 15.98 2.51 -5.40
C GLY A 11 15.19 1.54 -6.28
N VAL A 12 15.10 0.25 -5.92
CA VAL A 12 14.33 -0.74 -6.69
C VAL A 12 12.93 -0.92 -6.11
N PRO A 13 11.85 -0.77 -6.90
CA PRO A 13 10.49 -1.01 -6.45
C PRO A 13 10.25 -2.44 -5.98
N GLN A 14 9.40 -2.57 -4.96
CA GLN A 14 9.07 -3.83 -4.32
C GLN A 14 7.56 -3.94 -4.10
N HIS A 15 7.04 -5.15 -4.32
CA HIS A 15 5.67 -5.49 -3.98
C HIS A 15 5.65 -6.13 -2.60
N VAL A 16 5.00 -5.45 -1.68
CA VAL A 16 4.88 -5.86 -0.28
C VAL A 16 3.49 -6.39 -0.01
N VAL A 17 3.41 -7.52 0.69
CA VAL A 17 2.15 -8.14 1.12
C VAL A 17 2.18 -8.41 2.61
N GLN A 18 1.19 -7.90 3.33
CA GLN A 18 1.00 -8.15 4.77
C GLN A 18 -0.38 -8.76 4.99
N ARG A 19 -0.46 -9.89 5.71
CA ARG A 19 -1.69 -10.66 5.88
C ARG A 19 -2.06 -10.82 7.34
N GLY A 20 -3.36 -10.74 7.63
CA GLY A 20 -3.94 -10.99 8.93
C GLY A 20 -3.69 -12.41 9.42
N ASN A 21 -3.47 -12.56 10.72
CA ASN A 21 -3.29 -13.85 11.35
C ASN A 21 -4.51 -14.75 11.08
N ASN A 22 -4.30 -16.01 10.70
CA ASN A 22 -5.37 -16.93 10.27
C ASN A 22 -6.32 -16.35 9.21
N ARG A 23 -5.84 -15.41 8.37
CA ARG A 23 -6.64 -14.71 7.35
C ARG A 23 -7.81 -13.91 7.93
N GLN A 24 -7.79 -13.66 9.23
CA GLN A 24 -8.81 -12.87 9.92
C GLN A 24 -8.76 -11.41 9.50
N GLN A 25 -9.88 -10.73 9.78
CA GLN A 25 -10.02 -9.31 9.54
C GLN A 25 -9.01 -8.50 10.36
N THR A 26 -8.37 -7.55 9.69
CA THR A 26 -7.36 -6.64 10.25
C THR A 26 -7.83 -5.18 10.26
N PHE A 27 -8.89 -4.88 9.53
CA PHE A 27 -9.57 -3.58 9.48
C PHE A 27 -11.05 -3.79 9.77
N PHE A 28 -11.55 -3.26 10.88
CA PHE A 28 -12.89 -3.52 11.38
C PHE A 28 -13.90 -2.43 10.98
N ASP A 29 -13.43 -1.20 10.80
CA ASP A 29 -14.20 -0.08 10.29
C ASP A 29 -13.37 0.86 9.40
N GLU A 30 -14.02 1.85 8.78
CA GLU A 30 -13.39 2.83 7.88
C GLU A 30 -12.19 3.56 8.51
N SER A 31 -12.29 3.93 9.79
CA SER A 31 -11.24 4.70 10.45
C SER A 31 -9.96 3.88 10.68
N ASP A 32 -10.06 2.55 10.73
CA ASP A 32 -8.90 1.67 10.80
C ASP A 32 -8.05 1.74 9.52
N PHE A 33 -8.69 1.84 8.36
CA PHE A 33 -7.97 1.99 7.09
C PHE A 33 -7.19 3.30 7.03
N ARG A 34 -7.83 4.41 7.43
CA ARG A 34 -7.18 5.73 7.51
C ARG A 34 -6.02 5.71 8.49
N LEU A 35 -6.22 5.09 9.65
CA LEU A 35 -5.19 4.95 10.67
C LEU A 35 -3.95 4.19 10.15
N TYR A 36 -4.15 3.11 9.39
CA TYR A 36 -3.04 2.38 8.78
C TYR A 36 -2.28 3.24 7.78
N LEU A 37 -2.98 4.00 6.94
CA LEU A 37 -2.36 4.91 5.98
C LEU A 37 -1.56 6.01 6.66
N ASP A 38 -2.06 6.56 7.77
CA ASP A 38 -1.31 7.55 8.56
C ASP A 38 -0.04 6.96 9.14
N CYS A 39 -0.12 5.74 9.72
CA CYS A 39 1.05 5.03 10.19
C CYS A 39 2.06 4.76 9.05
N LEU A 40 1.57 4.34 7.88
CA LEU A 40 2.41 4.07 6.71
C LEU A 40 3.08 5.34 6.18
N ARG A 41 2.35 6.44 6.10
CA ARG A 41 2.88 7.73 5.65
C ARG A 41 3.97 8.22 6.59
N LEU A 42 3.70 8.28 7.90
CA LEU A 42 4.66 8.75 8.89
C LEU A 42 5.93 7.87 8.90
N ALA A 43 5.78 6.56 8.91
CA ALA A 43 6.92 5.64 8.91
C ALA A 43 7.67 5.64 7.56
N GLY A 44 6.98 5.86 6.44
CA GLY A 44 7.62 6.01 5.13
C GLY A 44 8.46 7.28 5.04
N GLU A 45 7.94 8.40 5.57
CA GLU A 45 8.66 9.67 5.65
C GLU A 45 9.88 9.58 6.59
N GLU A 46 9.73 8.89 7.73
CA GLU A 46 10.77 8.74 8.75
C GLU A 46 11.95 7.87 8.27
N PHE A 47 11.69 6.76 7.59
CA PHE A 47 12.74 5.80 7.23
C PHE A 47 13.16 5.83 5.76
N GLY A 48 12.58 6.70 4.93
CA GLY A 48 12.95 6.82 3.51
C GLY A 48 12.35 5.71 2.65
N VAL A 49 11.02 5.59 2.65
CA VAL A 49 10.29 4.68 1.76
C VAL A 49 9.24 5.46 0.98
N SER A 50 9.41 5.49 -0.34
CA SER A 50 8.43 6.05 -1.27
C SER A 50 7.31 5.05 -1.52
N VAL A 51 6.06 5.43 -1.29
CA VAL A 51 4.88 4.59 -1.54
C VAL A 51 4.24 5.03 -2.86
N HIS A 52 4.15 4.12 -3.84
CA HIS A 52 3.64 4.41 -5.18
C HIS A 52 2.17 4.05 -5.35
N ALA A 53 1.79 2.89 -4.80
CA ALA A 53 0.42 2.41 -4.84
C ALA A 53 0.12 1.51 -3.64
N TYR A 54 -1.15 1.44 -3.28
CA TYR A 54 -1.61 0.50 -2.26
C TYR A 54 -3.04 0.06 -2.49
N VAL A 55 -3.37 -1.12 -1.96
CA VAL A 55 -4.75 -1.56 -1.71
C VAL A 55 -4.83 -2.19 -0.33
N LEU A 56 -5.80 -1.72 0.44
CA LEU A 56 -6.14 -2.28 1.74
C LEU A 56 -7.40 -3.14 1.60
N MET A 57 -7.23 -4.44 1.79
CA MET A 57 -8.32 -5.40 1.90
C MET A 57 -8.63 -5.62 3.39
N THR A 58 -9.81 -6.11 3.71
CA THR A 58 -10.23 -6.34 5.10
C THR A 58 -9.30 -7.25 5.90
N ASN A 59 -8.57 -8.17 5.27
CA ASN A 59 -7.66 -9.11 5.92
C ASN A 59 -6.21 -9.10 5.40
N HIS A 60 -5.86 -8.23 4.45
CA HIS A 60 -4.50 -8.11 3.94
C HIS A 60 -4.26 -6.79 3.22
N VAL A 61 -2.99 -6.46 3.03
CA VAL A 61 -2.52 -5.23 2.42
C VAL A 61 -1.53 -5.56 1.32
N HIS A 62 -1.65 -4.87 0.18
CA HIS A 62 -0.64 -4.83 -0.85
C HIS A 62 -0.10 -3.42 -1.01
N LEU A 63 1.22 -3.27 -1.02
CA LEU A 63 1.91 -2.00 -1.24
C LEU A 63 2.90 -2.15 -2.38
N LEU A 64 3.03 -1.12 -3.19
CA LEU A 64 4.12 -0.94 -4.14
C LEU A 64 5.00 0.20 -3.63
N VAL A 65 6.23 -0.12 -3.25
CA VAL A 65 7.12 0.82 -2.52
C VAL A 65 8.53 0.77 -3.06
N THR A 66 9.25 1.89 -2.99
CA THR A 66 10.70 1.94 -3.25
C THR A 66 11.42 2.41 -1.99
N PRO A 67 12.29 1.58 -1.39
CA PRO A 67 13.10 1.99 -0.25
C PRO A 67 14.36 2.74 -0.70
N ASP A 68 14.77 3.74 0.08
CA ASP A 68 15.99 4.52 -0.16
C ASP A 68 17.26 3.85 0.42
N SER A 69 17.09 2.88 1.35
CA SER A 69 18.16 2.06 1.91
C SER A 69 17.75 0.59 2.08
N ALA A 70 18.71 -0.29 2.34
CA ALA A 70 18.45 -1.73 2.52
C ALA A 70 17.59 -2.03 3.76
N GLU A 71 17.67 -1.19 4.79
CA GLU A 71 16.92 -1.38 6.05
C GLU A 71 15.60 -0.61 6.07
N ALA A 72 15.45 0.42 5.23
CA ALA A 72 14.32 1.35 5.22
C ALA A 72 12.97 0.64 5.26
N LEU A 73 12.75 -0.31 4.33
CA LEU A 73 11.48 -1.04 4.26
C LEU A 73 11.19 -1.88 5.51
N SER A 74 12.21 -2.53 6.07
CA SER A 74 12.04 -3.31 7.31
C SER A 74 11.61 -2.41 8.47
N ARG A 75 12.27 -1.25 8.61
CA ARG A 75 11.99 -0.27 9.67
C ARG A 75 10.60 0.33 9.52
N THR A 76 10.23 0.73 8.29
CA THR A 76 8.88 1.22 7.98
C THR A 76 7.82 0.21 8.38
N MET A 77 7.90 -1.02 7.89
CA MET A 77 6.87 -2.03 8.18
C MET A 77 6.85 -2.46 9.65
N GLN A 78 8.00 -2.43 10.35
CA GLN A 78 8.04 -2.66 11.80
C GLN A 78 7.33 -1.55 12.57
N SER A 79 7.60 -0.29 12.22
CA SER A 79 6.95 0.88 12.85
C SER A 79 5.44 0.88 12.60
N VAL A 80 5.02 0.65 11.35
CA VAL A 80 3.60 0.50 10.98
C VAL A 80 2.94 -0.59 11.80
N GLY A 81 3.55 -1.78 11.83
CA GLY A 81 3.02 -2.91 12.59
C GLY A 81 2.88 -2.61 14.08
N ARG A 82 3.89 -1.99 14.69
CA ARG A 82 3.87 -1.62 16.12
C ARG A 82 2.77 -0.61 16.44
N GLN A 83 2.71 0.48 15.68
CA GLN A 83 1.77 1.58 15.95
C GLN A 83 0.32 1.17 15.64
N TYR A 84 0.09 0.52 14.51
CA TYR A 84 -1.24 0.12 14.08
C TYR A 84 -1.83 -0.94 15.01
N VAL A 85 -1.10 -2.03 15.31
CA VAL A 85 -1.61 -3.12 16.14
C VAL A 85 -1.93 -2.63 17.56
N LEU A 86 -1.07 -1.77 18.13
CA LEU A 86 -1.32 -1.18 19.44
C LEU A 86 -2.65 -0.41 19.48
N LYS A 87 -2.87 0.47 18.49
CA LYS A 87 -4.06 1.31 18.41
C LYS A 87 -5.32 0.49 18.14
N ILE A 88 -5.25 -0.51 17.26
CA ILE A 88 -6.37 -1.42 16.96
C ILE A 88 -6.73 -2.26 18.18
N ASN A 89 -5.75 -2.83 18.88
CA ASN A 89 -5.99 -3.61 20.08
C ASN A 89 -6.66 -2.77 21.16
N ARG A 90 -6.21 -1.52 21.36
CA ARG A 90 -6.84 -0.59 22.31
C ARG A 90 -8.26 -0.23 21.90
N LYS A 91 -8.47 0.14 20.63
CA LYS A 91 -9.76 0.60 20.10
C LYS A 91 -10.83 -0.50 20.17
N HIS A 92 -10.48 -1.70 19.74
CA HIS A 92 -11.41 -2.84 19.62
C HIS A 92 -11.37 -3.79 20.81
N ARG A 93 -10.69 -3.42 21.90
CA ARG A 93 -10.50 -4.24 23.12
C ARG A 93 -9.98 -5.65 22.81
N ARG A 94 -9.05 -5.74 21.86
CA ARG A 94 -8.41 -7.00 21.44
C ARG A 94 -7.05 -7.16 22.11
N SER A 95 -6.56 -8.39 22.13
CA SER A 95 -5.20 -8.75 22.55
C SER A 95 -4.54 -9.64 21.50
N GLY A 96 -3.22 -9.80 21.60
CA GLY A 96 -2.44 -10.67 20.71
C GLY A 96 -2.03 -10.02 19.37
N THR A 97 -1.56 -10.86 18.46
CA THR A 97 -1.03 -10.45 17.16
C THR A 97 -2.13 -10.30 16.12
N LEU A 98 -2.05 -9.22 15.33
CA LEU A 98 -2.98 -8.99 14.24
C LEU A 98 -2.51 -9.64 12.93
N TRP A 99 -1.21 -9.68 12.70
CA TRP A 99 -0.59 -10.16 11.47
C TRP A 99 -0.08 -11.60 11.63
N GLU A 100 -0.12 -12.38 10.55
CA GLU A 100 0.37 -13.78 10.49
C GLU A 100 1.90 -13.88 10.72
N GLY A 101 2.59 -12.74 10.70
CA GLY A 101 4.01 -12.62 10.99
C GLY A 101 4.62 -11.46 10.23
N ARG A 102 5.84 -11.68 9.71
CA ARG A 102 6.53 -10.66 8.93
C ARG A 102 5.88 -10.52 7.55
N PHE A 103 5.85 -9.29 7.02
CA PHE A 103 5.42 -9.02 5.65
C PHE A 103 6.25 -9.80 4.61
N LYS A 104 5.67 -10.12 3.46
CA LYS A 104 6.39 -10.66 2.28
C LYS A 104 6.76 -9.51 1.37
N ALA A 105 7.90 -9.60 0.70
CA ALA A 105 8.35 -8.62 -0.27
C ALA A 105 9.01 -9.33 -1.45
N GLY A 106 8.64 -8.93 -2.67
CA GLY A 106 9.25 -9.40 -3.92
C GLY A 106 9.78 -8.21 -4.72
N LEU A 107 10.96 -8.36 -5.32
CA LEU A 107 11.51 -7.36 -6.23
C LEU A 107 10.63 -7.26 -7.48
N VAL A 108 10.24 -6.04 -7.84
CA VAL A 108 9.52 -5.78 -9.08
C VAL A 108 10.56 -5.46 -10.16
N GLY A 109 11.18 -6.52 -10.70
CA GLY A 109 12.28 -6.39 -11.65
C GLY A 109 11.86 -6.19 -13.11
N SER A 110 10.58 -6.35 -13.45
CA SER A 110 10.09 -6.17 -14.82
C SER A 110 8.90 -5.20 -14.90
N GLU A 111 8.88 -4.40 -15.95
CA GLU A 111 7.81 -3.44 -16.27
C GLU A 111 6.44 -4.14 -16.38
N ARG A 112 6.43 -5.38 -16.90
CA ARG A 112 5.23 -6.23 -16.93
C ARG A 112 4.72 -6.58 -15.54
N TYR A 113 5.60 -6.85 -14.57
CA TYR A 113 5.20 -7.13 -13.19
C TYR A 113 4.72 -5.86 -12.48
N LEU A 114 5.34 -4.70 -12.76
CA LEU A 114 4.88 -3.41 -12.26
C LEU A 114 3.45 -3.08 -12.74
N LEU A 115 3.21 -3.18 -14.05
CA LEU A 115 1.88 -2.98 -14.64
C LEU A 115 0.88 -4.04 -14.18
N THR A 116 1.33 -5.27 -13.94
CA THR A 116 0.50 -6.32 -13.33
C THR A 116 0.15 -5.99 -11.88
N CYS A 117 1.09 -5.44 -11.09
CA CYS A 117 0.81 -4.97 -9.73
C CYS A 117 -0.17 -3.81 -9.74
N TYR A 118 0.01 -2.82 -10.63
CA TYR A 118 -0.94 -1.72 -10.81
C TYR A 118 -2.33 -2.23 -11.19
N ARG A 119 -2.42 -3.05 -12.24
CA ARG A 119 -3.66 -3.67 -12.69
C ARG A 119 -4.30 -4.55 -11.62
N TYR A 120 -3.50 -5.25 -10.81
CA TYR A 120 -4.00 -6.08 -9.72
C TYR A 120 -4.57 -5.24 -8.58
N ILE A 121 -3.87 -4.15 -8.21
CA ILE A 121 -4.32 -3.17 -7.21
C ILE A 121 -5.65 -2.53 -7.68
N GLU A 122 -5.75 -2.15 -8.95
CA GLU A 122 -6.96 -1.59 -9.55
C GLU A 122 -8.11 -2.59 -9.70
N LEU A 123 -7.82 -3.86 -10.02
CA LEU A 123 -8.85 -4.89 -10.26
C LEU A 123 -9.27 -5.65 -9.00
N ASN A 124 -8.56 -5.51 -7.89
CA ASN A 124 -8.95 -6.17 -6.62
C ASN A 124 -10.38 -5.85 -6.13
N PRO A 125 -10.94 -4.64 -6.31
CA PRO A 125 -12.35 -4.37 -6.02
C PRO A 125 -13.32 -5.20 -6.84
N VAL A 126 -13.00 -5.41 -8.12
CA VAL A 126 -13.88 -6.10 -9.07
C VAL A 126 -13.78 -7.62 -8.90
N ARG A 127 -12.62 -8.10 -8.43
CA ARG A 127 -12.35 -9.54 -8.20
C ARG A 127 -12.70 -10.02 -6.79
N GLY A 128 -13.02 -9.11 -5.86
CA GLY A 128 -13.41 -9.45 -4.50
C GLY A 128 -14.70 -10.29 -4.50
N LYS A 129 -14.64 -11.50 -3.95
CA LYS A 129 -15.85 -12.25 -3.58
C LYS A 129 -16.59 -11.46 -2.49
N ARG A 130 -17.94 -11.53 -2.46
CA ARG A 130 -18.79 -10.90 -1.43
C ARG A 130 -18.13 -11.00 -0.04
N GLY A 131 -17.87 -9.86 0.60
CA GLY A 131 -17.22 -9.77 1.92
C GLY A 131 -15.74 -9.35 1.90
N GLN A 132 -15.11 -9.23 0.74
CA GLN A 132 -13.76 -8.68 0.56
C GLN A 132 -13.81 -7.39 -0.26
N ASN A 133 -14.54 -6.38 0.24
CA ASN A 133 -14.56 -5.07 -0.39
C ASN A 133 -13.27 -4.32 0.00
N PRO A 134 -12.42 -3.92 -0.95
CA PRO A 134 -11.35 -2.97 -0.67
C PRO A 134 -11.97 -1.65 -0.25
N PHE A 135 -11.44 -1.08 0.81
CA PHE A 135 -11.96 0.16 1.35
C PHE A 135 -11.28 1.38 0.74
N LEU A 136 -9.97 1.28 0.47
CA LEU A 136 -9.17 2.38 -0.08
C LEU A 136 -8.16 1.86 -1.10
N ILE A 137 -8.16 2.49 -2.27
CA ILE A 137 -7.14 2.34 -3.33
C ILE A 137 -6.60 3.72 -3.65
N CYS A 138 -5.28 3.83 -3.78
CA CYS A 138 -4.65 5.05 -4.26
C CYS A 138 -3.46 4.71 -5.15
N LEU A 139 -3.36 5.43 -6.26
CA LEU A 139 -2.29 5.36 -7.26
C LEU A 139 -1.37 6.59 -7.19
N ARG A 140 -1.31 7.27 -6.04
CA ARG A 140 -0.51 8.48 -5.89
C ARG A 140 0.75 8.21 -5.09
N THR A 141 1.87 8.67 -5.64
CA THR A 141 3.18 8.64 -5.00
C THR A 141 3.22 9.59 -3.80
N PHE A 142 3.47 9.07 -2.60
CA PHE A 142 3.94 9.89 -1.48
C PHE A 142 5.45 10.09 -1.64
N ARG A 143 5.88 11.36 -1.80
CA ARG A 143 7.26 11.86 -1.98
C ARG A 143 8.04 11.28 -3.18
N SER A 144 8.09 12.07 -4.25
CA SER A 144 9.29 12.73 -4.81
C SER A 144 9.26 12.78 -6.34
N ALA A 145 9.44 13.99 -6.86
CA ALA A 145 9.42 14.35 -8.28
C ALA A 145 10.56 13.71 -9.12
N SER A 146 11.41 12.88 -8.52
CA SER A 146 12.54 12.21 -9.17
C SER A 146 12.12 10.98 -9.97
N LEU A 147 11.03 10.28 -9.57
CA LEU A 147 10.50 9.14 -10.33
C LEU A 147 9.74 9.53 -11.59
N TRP A 148 9.32 10.81 -11.71
CA TRP A 148 8.86 11.34 -13.00
C TRP A 148 9.95 11.17 -14.06
N ARG A 149 11.24 11.25 -13.73
CA ARG A 149 12.31 11.11 -14.74
C ARG A 149 12.53 9.67 -15.20
N LEU A 150 12.29 8.67 -14.36
CA LEU A 150 12.39 7.26 -14.79
C LEU A 150 11.13 6.80 -15.55
N THR A 151 9.95 7.31 -15.20
CA THR A 151 8.74 7.13 -16.01
C THR A 151 8.81 7.93 -17.33
N ASN A 152 9.22 9.21 -17.32
CA ASN A 152 9.31 10.03 -18.54
C ASN A 152 10.44 9.69 -19.50
N ARG A 153 11.60 9.22 -19.01
CA ARG A 153 12.69 8.80 -19.91
C ARG A 153 12.33 7.53 -20.68
N PHE A 154 11.33 6.79 -20.19
CA PHE A 154 10.74 5.64 -20.90
C PHE A 154 9.57 6.06 -21.80
N MET A 155 8.66 6.93 -21.34
CA MET A 155 7.52 7.40 -22.16
C MET A 155 7.93 8.27 -23.36
N SER A 156 9.05 8.99 -23.30
CA SER A 156 9.56 9.81 -24.42
C SER A 156 10.15 8.99 -25.58
N ARG A 157 10.46 7.70 -25.38
CA ARG A 157 10.95 6.82 -26.46
C ARG A 157 9.84 6.16 -27.29
N GLN A 158 8.57 6.25 -26.87
CA GLN A 158 7.44 5.60 -27.54
C GLN A 158 6.35 6.56 -28.02
N GLY A 159 6.70 7.81 -28.38
CA GLY A 159 5.85 8.63 -29.25
C GLY A 159 4.38 8.81 -28.83
N CYS A 160 4.05 8.72 -27.54
CA CYS A 160 2.66 8.70 -27.09
C CYS A 160 2.22 10.12 -26.71
N ARG A 161 1.73 10.87 -27.71
CA ARG A 161 1.19 12.23 -27.56
C ARG A 161 -0.20 12.22 -26.91
N HIS A 162 -0.34 11.85 -25.63
CA HIS A 162 -1.59 12.08 -24.89
C HIS A 162 -1.29 12.31 -23.40
N ALA A 163 -0.66 13.43 -23.07
CA ALA A 163 -0.44 13.84 -21.68
C ALA A 163 -0.42 15.35 -21.54
N GLN A 164 -1.52 16.03 -21.89
CA GLN A 164 -1.74 17.40 -21.43
C GLN A 164 -3.23 17.63 -21.15
N LYS A 165 -3.49 18.14 -19.94
CA LYS A 165 -4.74 18.76 -19.46
C LYS A 165 -5.80 17.83 -18.83
N THR A 166 -5.63 17.53 -17.55
CA THR A 166 -6.78 17.39 -16.62
C THR A 166 -6.42 17.93 -15.23
N PRO A 167 -7.24 18.82 -14.64
CA PRO A 167 -6.98 19.44 -13.33
C PRO A 167 -7.26 18.44 -12.18
N PRO A 168 -6.81 18.71 -10.94
CA PRO A 168 -6.96 17.77 -9.82
C PRO A 168 -8.44 17.59 -9.46
N VAL A 169 -8.95 16.37 -9.64
CA VAL A 169 -10.29 16.00 -9.19
C VAL A 169 -10.27 15.92 -7.66
N ARG A 170 -11.04 16.82 -7.03
CA ARG A 170 -11.37 16.79 -5.60
C ARG A 170 -11.93 15.41 -5.25
N ALA A 171 -11.39 14.80 -4.19
CA ALA A 171 -11.98 13.62 -3.56
C ALA A 171 -13.44 13.92 -3.20
N ARG A 172 -14.39 13.30 -3.91
CA ARG A 172 -15.79 13.27 -3.46
C ARG A 172 -15.95 12.08 -2.54
N CYS A 173 -16.01 12.36 -1.24
CA CYS A 173 -16.80 11.56 -0.30
C CYS A 173 -18.21 11.42 -0.88
N ALA A 174 -18.63 10.20 -1.18
CA ALA A 174 -20.04 9.90 -1.38
C ALA A 174 -20.61 9.44 -0.04
N THR A 175 -21.18 10.41 0.67
CA THR A 175 -22.20 10.22 1.70
C THR A 175 -23.36 9.45 1.08
N ALA A 176 -23.67 8.26 1.59
CA ALA A 176 -24.93 7.57 1.32
C ALA A 176 -25.72 7.49 2.62
N CYS A 177 -26.43 8.58 2.92
CA CYS A 177 -27.55 8.61 3.85
C CYS A 177 -28.71 9.26 3.09
N GLY A 178 -29.86 8.59 2.99
CA GLY A 178 -31.05 9.19 2.39
C GLY A 178 -32.11 8.21 1.88
N SER A 179 -33.00 7.83 2.81
CA SER A 179 -34.46 7.64 2.63
C SER A 179 -34.98 6.79 1.47
N ALA A 180 -35.43 5.58 1.81
CA ALA A 180 -36.59 4.97 1.17
C ALA A 180 -37.85 5.30 1.98
N ARG A 181 -38.68 6.19 1.43
CA ARG A 181 -40.15 6.15 1.46
C ARG A 181 -40.67 7.18 0.46
#